data_AF-A0A497T0R6-F1
#
_entry.id   AF-A0A497T0R6-F1
#
_cell.length_a   1.000
_cell.length_b   1.000
_cell.length_c   1.000
_cell.angle_alpha   90.00
_cell.angle_beta   90.00
_cell.angle_gamma   90.00
#
_symmetry.space_group_name_H-M   'P 1'
#
loop_
_entity.id
_entity.type
_entity.pdbx_description
1 polymer ?
#
loop_
_entity_poly.entity_id
_entity_poly.type
_entity_poly.pdbx_seq_one_letter_code
_entity_poly.pdbx_strand_id
1 'polypeptide(L)'
;MYIGAIYSRILAILLVFSFLLFIPSSYAYLSVPDTPNLKILELKQDPYPARAGEYLNIWIKVENYGSREAENVTCVLLPEFPFSLKPTENPEREIGGLPAMEEMVLKYKLMVDTDAPEGW
;
A
#
# COMPACT_ATOMS: atom_id res chain seq x y z
N MET A 1 47.96 25.17 41.46
CA MET A 1 46.49 25.29 41.49
C MET A 1 45.83 25.30 40.09
N TYR A 2 46.49 25.83 39.04
CA TYR A 2 45.92 25.90 37.67
C TYR A 2 45.69 24.56 36.96
N ILE A 3 46.56 23.57 37.17
CA ILE A 3 46.52 22.29 36.42
C ILE A 3 45.27 21.45 36.77
N GLY A 4 44.86 21.43 38.05
CA GLY A 4 43.64 20.69 38.46
C GLY A 4 42.35 21.26 37.87
N ALA A 5 42.27 22.59 37.72
CA ALA A 5 41.13 23.25 37.08
C ALA A 5 41.01 22.91 35.58
N ILE A 6 42.14 22.65 34.91
CA ILE A 6 42.16 22.25 33.49
C ILE A 6 41.66 20.81 33.34
N TYR A 7 42.12 19.87 34.17
CA TYR A 7 41.63 18.49 34.14
C TYR A 7 40.14 18.38 34.46
N SER A 8 39.64 19.17 35.42
CA SER A 8 38.21 19.21 35.73
C SER A 8 37.36 19.71 34.55
N ARG A 9 37.85 20.70 33.79
CA ARG A 9 37.17 21.19 32.57
C ARG A 9 37.20 20.17 31.44
N ILE A 10 38.33 19.50 31.22
CA ILE A 10 38.45 18.44 30.21
C ILE A 10 37.54 17.26 30.55
N LEU A 11 37.50 16.84 31.82
CA LEU A 11 36.62 15.77 32.28
C LEU A 11 35.14 16.14 32.11
N ALA A 12 34.78 17.39 32.42
CA ALA A 12 33.42 17.88 32.20
C ALA A 12 33.06 17.86 30.70
N ILE A 13 33.96 18.28 29.81
CA ILE A 13 33.74 18.25 28.36
C ILE A 13 33.58 16.81 27.87
N LEU A 14 34.39 15.87 28.36
CA LEU A 14 34.29 14.45 27.99
C LEU A 14 32.97 13.82 28.46
N LEU A 15 32.49 14.17 29.65
CA LEU A 15 31.18 13.71 30.15
C LEU A 15 30.03 14.26 29.32
N VAL A 16 30.08 15.54 28.93
CA VAL A 16 29.07 16.16 28.04
C VAL A 16 29.09 15.49 26.66
N PHE A 17 30.28 15.23 26.11
CA PHE A 17 30.43 14.56 24.81
C PHE A 17 29.92 13.11 24.85
N SER A 18 30.17 12.38 25.94
CA SER A 18 29.64 11.02 26.14
C SER A 18 28.11 10.99 26.20
N PHE A 19 27.48 12.04 26.74
CA PHE A 19 26.02 12.16 26.78
C PHE A 19 25.42 12.50 25.41
N LEU A 20 26.15 13.28 24.58
CA LEU A 20 25.72 13.66 23.23
C LEU A 20 25.78 12.50 22.22
N LEU A 21 26.57 11.45 22.50
CA LEU A 21 26.60 10.23 21.67
C LEU A 21 25.46 9.26 21.98
N PHE A 22 24.67 9.51 23.03
CA PHE A 22 23.53 8.68 23.43
C PHE A 22 22.21 9.26 22.90
N ILE A 23 22.17 9.64 21.61
CA ILE A 23 20.90 9.95 20.96
C ILE A 23 20.20 8.62 20.68
N PRO A 24 19.07 8.29 21.32
CA PRO A 24 18.31 7.12 20.92
C PRO A 24 17.88 7.35 19.47
N SER A 25 18.40 6.54 18.55
CA SER A 25 17.87 6.50 17.20
C SER A 25 16.44 6.00 17.30
N SER A 26 15.46 6.89 17.15
CA SER A 26 14.06 6.51 17.06
C SER A 26 13.88 5.74 15.75
N TYR A 27 13.91 4.42 15.84
CA TYR A 27 13.47 3.59 14.73
C TYR A 27 11.95 3.80 14.61
N ALA A 28 11.52 4.35 13.48
CA ALA A 28 10.11 4.33 13.13
C ALA A 28 9.72 2.86 12.92
N TYR A 29 9.07 2.27 13.93
CA TYR A 29 8.44 0.97 13.75
C TYR A 29 7.26 1.16 12.80
N LEU A 30 7.32 0.53 11.63
CA LEU A 30 6.14 0.35 10.80
C LEU A 30 5.11 -0.40 11.64
N SER A 31 4.01 0.27 11.98
CA SER A 31 2.91 -0.35 12.71
C SER A 31 2.18 -1.30 11.76
N VAL A 32 2.67 -2.53 11.67
CA VAL A 32 1.95 -3.62 11.00
C VAL A 32 0.78 -4.01 11.89
N PRO A 33 -0.47 -3.94 11.42
CA PRO A 33 -1.62 -4.39 12.19
C PRO A 33 -1.41 -5.84 12.61
N ASP A 34 -1.62 -6.15 13.89
CA ASP A 34 -1.62 -7.53 14.37
C ASP A 34 -2.94 -8.25 13.98
N THR A 35 -3.50 -7.97 12.82
CA THR A 35 -4.74 -8.58 12.31
C THR A 35 -4.62 -8.66 10.80
N PRO A 36 -5.41 -9.51 10.12
CA PRO A 36 -5.50 -9.43 8.68
C PRO A 36 -5.95 -8.02 8.29
N ASN A 37 -5.33 -7.42 7.28
CA ASN A 37 -5.67 -6.08 6.85
C ASN A 37 -5.46 -5.93 5.35
N LEU A 38 -6.55 -5.73 4.63
CA LEU A 38 -6.56 -5.70 3.17
C LEU A 38 -6.57 -4.25 2.68
N LYS A 39 -5.76 -3.98 1.66
CA LYS A 39 -5.78 -2.70 0.93
C LYS A 39 -5.70 -2.94 -0.57
N ILE A 40 -6.27 -2.01 -1.33
CA ILE A 40 -6.11 -1.93 -2.77
C ILE A 40 -4.98 -0.93 -3.05
N LEU A 41 -3.96 -1.34 -3.78
CA LEU A 41 -2.77 -0.52 -4.01
C LEU A 41 -2.69 0.12 -5.38
N GLU A 42 -2.95 -0.66 -6.43
CA GLU A 42 -2.61 -0.27 -7.79
C GLU A 42 -3.73 -0.69 -8.74
N LEU A 43 -4.12 0.26 -9.58
CA LEU A 43 -4.99 0.04 -10.73
C LEU A 43 -4.18 0.30 -11.99
N LYS A 44 -4.03 -0.72 -12.83
CA LYS A 44 -3.53 -0.57 -14.20
C LYS A 44 -4.69 -0.74 -15.16
N GLN A 45 -4.68 0.00 -16.26
CA GLN A 45 -5.68 -0.11 -17.32
C GLN A 45 -5.06 -0.21 -18.72
N ASP A 46 -5.75 -0.88 -19.65
CA ASP A 46 -5.36 -1.03 -21.06
C ASP A 46 -6.60 -1.20 -21.96
N PRO A 47 -6.87 -0.29 -22.93
CA PRO A 47 -6.02 0.83 -23.37
C PRO A 47 -5.99 2.02 -22.39
N TYR A 48 -5.00 2.89 -22.57
CA TYR A 48 -4.91 4.19 -21.90
C TYR A 48 -4.64 5.31 -22.93
N PRO A 49 -5.53 6.31 -23.09
CA PRO A 49 -6.78 6.49 -22.37
C PRO A 49 -7.85 5.45 -22.75
N ALA A 50 -8.86 5.30 -21.89
CA ALA A 50 -10.02 4.48 -22.21
C ALA A 50 -10.83 5.12 -23.35
N ARG A 51 -11.50 4.31 -24.18
CA ARG A 51 -12.24 4.78 -25.35
C ARG A 51 -13.71 4.38 -25.27
N ALA A 52 -14.59 5.34 -25.53
CA ALA A 52 -16.03 5.12 -25.58
C ALA A 52 -16.40 4.02 -26.58
N GLY A 53 -17.29 3.11 -26.19
CA GLY A 53 -17.70 1.96 -27.01
C GLY A 53 -16.66 0.84 -27.16
N GLU A 54 -15.49 0.96 -26.53
CA GLU A 54 -14.46 -0.09 -26.54
C GLU A 54 -14.36 -0.83 -25.19
N TYR A 55 -13.71 -1.99 -25.22
CA TYR A 55 -13.40 -2.75 -24.00
C TYR A 55 -12.10 -2.26 -23.37
N LEU A 56 -12.11 -2.21 -22.03
CA LEU A 56 -10.98 -1.90 -21.17
C LEU A 56 -10.65 -3.10 -20.29
N ASN A 57 -9.37 -3.47 -20.20
CA ASN A 57 -8.91 -4.36 -19.15
C ASN A 57 -8.41 -3.54 -17.97
N ILE A 58 -8.78 -3.92 -16.75
CA ILE A 58 -8.20 -3.39 -15.53
C ILE A 58 -7.54 -4.49 -14.72
N TRP A 59 -6.45 -4.15 -14.06
CA TRP A 59 -5.76 -4.99 -13.09
C TRP A 59 -5.76 -4.28 -11.75
N ILE A 60 -6.29 -4.94 -10.73
CA ILE A 60 -6.37 -4.43 -9.35
C ILE A 60 -5.45 -5.28 -8.49
N LYS A 61 -4.51 -4.63 -7.81
CA LYS A 61 -3.67 -5.27 -6.80
C LYS A 61 -4.32 -5.18 -5.42
N VAL A 62 -4.57 -6.33 -4.81
CA VAL A 62 -5.05 -6.48 -3.43
C VAL A 62 -3.91 -7.01 -2.57
N GLU A 63 -3.55 -6.32 -1.50
CA GLU A 63 -2.49 -6.73 -0.58
C GLU A 63 -3.07 -6.96 0.82
N ASN A 64 -2.61 -8.03 1.49
CA ASN A 64 -2.76 -8.17 2.93
C ASN A 64 -1.51 -7.61 3.64
N TYR A 65 -1.60 -6.38 4.13
CA TYR A 65 -0.52 -5.72 4.87
C TYR A 65 -0.64 -5.92 6.40
N GLY A 66 -1.45 -6.88 6.83
CA GLY A 66 -1.53 -7.35 8.21
C GLY A 66 -0.50 -8.45 8.53
N SER A 67 -0.25 -8.69 9.81
CA SER A 67 0.65 -9.77 10.27
C SER A 67 0.04 -11.18 10.23
N ARG A 68 -1.27 -11.30 9.94
CA ARG A 68 -2.01 -12.56 9.91
C ARG A 68 -2.65 -12.78 8.55
N GLU A 69 -2.87 -14.04 8.18
CA GLU A 69 -3.59 -14.45 6.97
C GLU A 69 -5.04 -13.93 6.98
N ALA A 70 -5.49 -13.40 5.84
CA ALA A 70 -6.89 -13.09 5.61
C ALA A 70 -7.58 -14.31 5.00
N GLU A 71 -8.58 -14.86 5.68
CA GLU A 71 -9.32 -16.03 5.22
C GLU A 71 -10.56 -15.64 4.41
N ASN A 72 -10.95 -16.47 3.45
CA ASN A 72 -12.18 -16.34 2.65
C ASN A 72 -12.34 -14.95 1.99
N VAL A 73 -11.24 -14.42 1.46
CA VAL A 73 -11.22 -13.11 0.80
C VAL A 73 -11.94 -13.20 -0.54
N THR A 74 -12.91 -12.31 -0.73
CA THR A 74 -13.62 -12.11 -2.00
C THR A 74 -13.56 -10.64 -2.38
N CYS A 75 -13.25 -10.36 -3.64
CA CYS A 75 -13.31 -9.02 -4.21
C CYS A 75 -14.54 -8.92 -5.12
N VAL A 76 -15.32 -7.85 -4.97
CA VAL A 76 -16.50 -7.57 -5.80
C VAL A 76 -16.28 -6.26 -6.53
N LEU A 77 -16.26 -6.31 -7.85
CA LEU A 77 -16.20 -5.11 -8.68
C LEU A 77 -17.61 -4.53 -8.87
N LEU A 78 -17.78 -3.27 -8.46
CA LEU A 78 -19.02 -2.51 -8.63
C LEU A 78 -18.79 -1.42 -9.69
N PRO A 79 -18.98 -1.73 -10.98
CA PRO A 79 -18.80 -0.74 -12.05
C PRO A 79 -19.89 0.33 -11.97
N GLU A 80 -19.50 1.58 -12.19
CA GLU A 80 -20.38 2.74 -12.32
C GLU A 80 -20.13 3.42 -13.67
N PHE A 81 -21.12 4.17 -14.18
CA PHE A 81 -20.98 4.93 -15.42
C PHE A 81 -19.67 5.74 -15.43
N PRO A 82 -18.86 5.71 -16.51
CA PRO A 82 -19.17 5.14 -17.83
C PRO A 82 -18.80 3.66 -18.01
N PHE A 83 -18.52 2.91 -16.94
CA PHE A 83 -18.11 1.51 -17.04
C PHE A 83 -19.26 0.55 -16.78
N SER A 84 -19.26 -0.55 -17.50
CA SER A 84 -20.14 -1.69 -17.25
C SER A 84 -19.36 -3.00 -17.38
N LEU A 85 -19.80 -4.02 -16.65
CA LEU A 85 -19.31 -5.37 -16.87
C LEU A 85 -19.95 -5.92 -18.15
N LYS A 86 -19.18 -6.71 -18.90
CA LYS A 86 -19.76 -7.50 -19.98
C LYS A 86 -20.82 -8.44 -19.38
N PRO A 87 -21.95 -8.73 -20.05
CA PRO A 87 -23.03 -9.57 -19.49
C PRO A 87 -22.60 -10.95 -18.99
N THR A 88 -21.48 -11.48 -19.48
CA THR A 88 -20.94 -12.80 -19.11
C THR A 88 -19.83 -12.72 -18.06
N GLU A 89 -19.44 -11.53 -17.64
CA GLU A 89 -18.33 -11.30 -16.71
C GLU A 89 -18.83 -11.37 -15.27
N ASN A 90 -18.20 -12.20 -14.44
CA ASN A 90 -18.52 -12.25 -13.02
C ASN A 90 -17.92 -11.01 -12.32
N PRO A 91 -18.69 -10.17 -11.59
CA PRO A 91 -18.13 -9.10 -10.77
C PRO A 91 -17.27 -9.61 -9.61
N GLU A 92 -17.49 -10.85 -9.16
CA GLU A 92 -16.84 -11.42 -8.00
C GLU A 92 -15.57 -12.20 -8.37
N ARG A 93 -14.57 -12.11 -7.50
CA ARG A 93 -13.33 -12.89 -7.54
C ARG A 93 -13.05 -13.46 -6.17
N GLU A 94 -13.13 -14.77 -6.06
CA GLU A 94 -12.70 -15.51 -4.87
C GLU A 94 -11.16 -15.58 -4.89
N ILE A 95 -10.55 -15.02 -3.84
CA ILE A 95 -9.11 -15.10 -3.59
C ILE A 95 -8.83 -16.27 -2.64
N GLY A 96 -9.75 -16.56 -1.71
CA GLY A 96 -9.55 -17.58 -0.68
C GLY A 96 -8.67 -17.06 0.46
N GLY A 97 -7.61 -17.78 0.79
CA GLY A 97 -6.61 -17.32 1.76
C GLY A 97 -5.62 -16.35 1.13
N LEU A 98 -5.41 -15.18 1.75
CA LEU A 98 -4.34 -14.26 1.39
C LEU A 98 -3.34 -14.12 2.56
N PRO A 99 -2.15 -14.73 2.47
CA PRO A 99 -1.17 -14.73 3.55
C PRO A 99 -0.72 -13.32 3.97
N ALA A 100 -0.14 -13.23 5.17
CA ALA A 100 0.41 -11.98 5.69
C ALA A 100 1.52 -11.44 4.77
N MET A 101 1.51 -10.13 4.53
CA MET A 101 2.47 -9.43 3.66
C MET A 101 2.46 -9.89 2.18
N GLU A 102 1.42 -10.59 1.73
CA GLU A 102 1.28 -11.03 0.33
C GLU A 102 0.25 -10.21 -0.46
N GLU A 103 0.34 -10.31 -1.80
CA GLU A 103 -0.53 -9.62 -2.75
C GLU A 103 -1.06 -10.55 -3.84
N MET A 104 -2.23 -10.20 -4.37
CA MET A 104 -2.89 -10.86 -5.50
C MET A 104 -3.30 -9.80 -6.53
N VAL A 105 -3.14 -10.12 -7.82
CA VAL A 105 -3.57 -9.26 -8.92
C VAL A 105 -4.82 -9.83 -9.58
N LEU A 106 -5.91 -9.07 -9.55
CA LEU A 106 -7.19 -9.44 -10.16
C LEU A 106 -7.35 -8.73 -11.50
N LYS A 107 -7.78 -9.45 -12.52
CA LYS A 107 -8.10 -8.90 -13.84
C LYS A 107 -9.61 -8.86 -14.06
N TYR A 108 -10.10 -7.72 -14.54
CA TYR A 108 -11.47 -7.53 -14.99
C TYR A 108 -11.50 -6.95 -16.40
N LYS A 109 -12.57 -7.27 -17.13
CA LYS A 109 -12.84 -6.71 -18.45
C LYS A 109 -14.14 -5.90 -18.39
N LEU A 110 -14.01 -4.61 -18.68
CA LEU A 110 -15.10 -3.64 -18.66
C LEU A 110 -15.41 -3.17 -20.08
N MET A 111 -16.67 -2.81 -20.31
CA MET A 111 -17.10 -2.05 -21.47
C MET A 111 -17.20 -0.57 -21.05
N VAL A 112 -16.65 0.32 -21.87
CA VAL A 112 -16.87 1.77 -21.72
C VAL A 112 -18.10 2.14 -22.52
N ASP A 113 -19.03 2.84 -21.89
CA ASP A 113 -20.26 3.32 -22.52
C ASP A 113 -19.94 4.21 -23.74
N THR A 114 -20.80 4.20 -24.75
CA THR A 114 -20.63 5.03 -25.95
C THR A 114 -20.81 6.52 -25.66
N ASP A 115 -21.54 6.86 -24.60
CA ASP A 115 -21.78 8.23 -24.15
C ASP A 115 -20.71 8.72 -23.14
N ALA A 116 -19.62 7.96 -22.97
CA ALA A 116 -18.51 8.32 -22.11
C ALA A 116 -17.79 9.58 -22.61
N PRO A 117 -17.42 10.54 -21.73
CA PRO A 117 -16.60 11.69 -22.12
C PRO A 117 -15.24 11.26 -22.66
N GLU A 118 -14.76 11.92 -23.72
CA GLU A 118 -13.46 11.59 -24.34
C GLU A 118 -12.29 11.87 -23.39
N GLY A 119 -11.33 10.93 -23.31
CA GLY A 119 -9.98 11.19 -22.77
C GLY A 119 -9.75 10.89 -21.28
N TRP A 120 -10.41 9.87 -20.72
CA TRP A 120 -10.22 9.43 -19.33
C TRP A 120 -9.00 8.52 -19.11
#